data_AF-A0A9Y3RGE7-F1
#
_entry.id   AF-A0A9Y3RGE7-F1
#
_cell.length_a   1.000
_cell.length_b   1.000
_cell.length_c   1.000
_cell.angle_alpha   90.00
_cell.angle_beta   90.00
_cell.angle_gamma   90.00
#
_symmetry.space_group_name_H-M   'P 1'
#
loop_
_entity.id
_entity.type
_entity.pdbx_description
1 polymer ?
#
loop_
_entity_poly.entity_id
_entity_poly.type
_entity_poly.pdbx_seq_one_letter_code
_entity_poly.pdbx_strand_id
1 'polypeptide(L)'
;MELGNLKGECQSRIAQVTAFSPRLEQLSAEAGSMGALPSLKDNMVVVSAHHASTLQKLQSREKEVNEALANLEATQLVQSVVEGLEARLATLRNGMVDMPTTQEAVERAQVLCLDIEQTQQASDPAELQKWSQLSSRAREELGTLQCILGSMKDNQVRLEQVERWLDAVQELLSRDATGMGDTESLREELNRCKEHVNEMEQVEGSLKQMGENVNSVQAAALPGLARWGQDKLDECQARWTSLSKQLLSHQERVAESQEKHVNLRKDLAEMQEWMAQVDEEFLMRDFEYKSPEELEASLEEMKRAKEDVVQKEVKVKILKDSINLLVSRTSPTGGGSRQELTSELEGVLANYHKLCDRLKSKCHTLEEVWSCWMELLQYLDMEQSWLNTLEEKLQATENLPESTEAVNEALESLEGVLRHAVNRQISLEQQLQTLRENEQVLQALQESLSQLDHTLTSYLTDRIDAFQLPQEAQVQRT
;
A
#
# COMPACT_ATOMS: atom_id res chain seq x y z
N MET A 1 62.76 -47.58 -20.71
CA MET A 1 63.90 -48.41 -20.26
C MET A 1 64.57 -49.15 -21.41
N GLU A 2 63.80 -49.75 -22.34
CA GLU A 2 64.35 -50.51 -23.48
C GLU A 2 65.10 -49.64 -24.52
N LEU A 3 64.57 -48.48 -24.93
CA LEU A 3 65.23 -47.58 -25.89
C LEU A 3 66.57 -47.00 -25.38
N GLY A 4 66.66 -46.75 -24.07
CA GLY A 4 67.91 -46.30 -23.44
C GLY A 4 69.00 -47.38 -23.45
N ASN A 5 68.61 -48.64 -23.24
CA ASN A 5 69.51 -49.79 -23.37
C ASN A 5 69.95 -49.98 -24.83
N LEU A 6 69.03 -49.84 -25.79
CA LEU A 6 69.31 -49.89 -27.24
C LEU A 6 70.28 -48.79 -27.69
N LYS A 7 70.17 -47.58 -27.15
CA LYS A 7 71.13 -46.48 -27.39
C LYS A 7 72.52 -46.87 -26.88
N GLY A 8 72.61 -47.36 -25.64
CA GLY A 8 73.87 -47.82 -25.05
C GLY A 8 74.51 -48.97 -25.84
N GLU A 9 73.69 -49.91 -26.33
CA GLU A 9 74.17 -51.03 -27.15
C GLU A 9 74.63 -50.57 -28.55
N CYS A 10 73.92 -49.64 -29.19
CA CYS A 10 74.33 -49.04 -30.46
C CYS A 10 75.66 -48.29 -30.32
N GLN A 11 75.83 -47.49 -29.26
CA GLN A 11 77.08 -46.76 -28.99
C GLN A 11 78.25 -47.71 -28.73
N SER A 12 78.03 -48.77 -27.95
CA SER A 12 79.04 -49.81 -27.72
C SER A 12 79.43 -50.53 -29.01
N ARG A 13 78.47 -50.91 -29.86
CA ARG A 13 78.74 -51.59 -31.14
C ARG A 13 79.44 -50.66 -32.14
N ILE A 14 79.09 -49.38 -32.19
CA ILE A 14 79.80 -48.38 -33.01
C ILE A 14 81.24 -48.24 -32.53
N ALA A 15 81.48 -48.15 -31.22
CA ALA A 15 82.83 -48.07 -30.67
C ALA A 15 83.67 -49.32 -31.00
N GLN A 16 83.09 -50.52 -30.88
CA GLN A 16 83.74 -51.78 -31.23
C GLN A 16 84.05 -51.88 -32.73
N VAL A 17 83.09 -51.53 -33.61
CA VAL A 17 83.31 -51.54 -35.06
C VAL A 17 84.34 -50.48 -35.44
N THR A 18 84.25 -49.26 -34.93
CA THR A 18 85.23 -48.18 -35.20
C THR A 18 86.66 -48.57 -34.77
N ALA A 19 86.82 -49.34 -33.70
CA ALA A 19 88.14 -49.82 -33.25
C ALA A 19 88.85 -50.73 -34.28
N PHE A 20 88.11 -51.36 -35.21
CA PHE A 20 88.70 -52.14 -36.29
C PHE A 20 89.18 -51.29 -37.48
N SER A 21 88.77 -50.01 -37.60
CA SER A 21 89.18 -49.11 -38.70
C SER A 21 90.70 -48.99 -38.87
N PRO A 22 91.51 -48.66 -37.84
CA PRO A 22 92.96 -48.52 -38.03
C PRO A 22 93.63 -49.83 -38.47
N ARG A 23 93.09 -50.98 -38.05
CA ARG A 23 93.60 -52.31 -38.44
C ARG A 23 93.20 -52.68 -39.87
N LEU A 24 92.01 -52.27 -40.30
CA LEU A 24 91.54 -52.43 -41.69
C LEU A 24 92.29 -51.53 -42.66
N GLU A 25 92.56 -50.27 -42.29
CA GLU A 25 93.37 -49.34 -43.08
C GLU A 25 94.79 -49.87 -43.28
N GLN A 26 95.42 -50.37 -42.21
CA GLN A 26 96.74 -51.01 -42.27
C GLN A 26 96.74 -52.24 -43.20
N LEU A 27 95.78 -53.15 -43.06
CA LEU A 27 95.65 -54.34 -43.90
C LEU A 27 95.33 -53.97 -45.37
N SER A 28 94.60 -52.88 -45.62
CA SER A 28 94.35 -52.38 -46.98
C SER A 28 95.60 -51.82 -47.65
N ALA A 29 96.46 -51.14 -46.89
CA ALA A 29 97.74 -50.59 -47.35
C ALA A 29 98.75 -51.71 -47.65
N GLU A 30 98.80 -52.75 -46.81
CA GLU A 30 99.63 -53.94 -47.00
C GLU A 30 99.16 -54.79 -48.21
N ALA A 31 97.86 -54.94 -48.43
CA ALA A 31 97.31 -55.60 -49.62
C ALA A 31 97.56 -54.82 -50.92
N GLY A 32 97.68 -53.49 -50.85
CA GLY A 32 98.03 -52.63 -51.98
C GLY A 32 99.49 -52.73 -52.42
N SER A 33 100.42 -53.12 -51.53
CA SER A 33 101.85 -53.26 -51.83
C SER A 33 102.25 -54.66 -52.33
N MET A 34 101.38 -55.67 -52.18
CA MET A 34 101.60 -57.04 -52.67
C MET A 34 101.08 -57.20 -54.11
N GLY A 35 101.96 -57.08 -55.10
CA GLY A 35 101.61 -57.05 -56.53
C GLY A 35 101.15 -58.36 -57.20
N ALA A 36 100.53 -59.33 -56.51
CA ALA A 36 100.18 -60.61 -57.17
C ALA A 36 99.06 -61.44 -56.50
N LEU A 37 97.83 -60.93 -56.36
CA LEU A 37 96.60 -61.76 -56.26
C LEU A 37 95.33 -60.88 -56.37
N PRO A 38 94.61 -60.89 -57.52
CA PRO A 38 93.39 -60.10 -57.72
C PRO A 38 92.31 -60.38 -56.64
N SER A 39 92.17 -61.64 -56.23
CA SER A 39 91.15 -62.07 -55.26
C SER A 39 91.35 -61.50 -53.85
N LEU A 40 92.59 -61.23 -53.41
CA LEU A 40 92.86 -60.68 -52.07
C LEU A 40 92.53 -59.19 -52.00
N LYS A 41 92.86 -58.46 -53.08
CA LYS A 41 92.54 -57.03 -53.22
C LYS A 41 91.02 -56.82 -53.30
N ASP A 42 90.32 -57.64 -54.07
CA ASP A 42 88.86 -57.61 -54.17
C ASP A 42 88.18 -57.94 -52.83
N ASN A 43 88.67 -58.97 -52.11
CA ASN A 43 88.16 -59.31 -50.77
C ASN A 43 88.40 -58.17 -49.75
N MET A 44 89.54 -57.48 -49.81
CA MET A 44 89.84 -56.35 -48.91
C MET A 44 88.94 -55.14 -49.20
N VAL A 45 88.65 -54.87 -50.48
CA VAL A 45 87.66 -53.86 -50.89
C VAL A 45 86.26 -54.23 -50.39
N VAL A 46 85.87 -55.50 -50.51
CA VAL A 46 84.58 -56.00 -50.00
C VAL A 46 84.50 -55.90 -48.48
N VAL A 47 85.54 -56.26 -47.74
CA VAL A 47 85.57 -56.17 -46.27
C VAL A 47 85.56 -54.70 -45.81
N SER A 48 86.31 -53.82 -46.47
CA SER A 48 86.31 -52.38 -46.18
C SER A 48 84.96 -51.72 -46.49
N ALA A 49 84.32 -52.12 -47.60
CA ALA A 49 82.97 -51.69 -47.95
C ALA A 49 81.91 -52.24 -46.98
N HIS A 50 82.07 -53.50 -46.54
CA HIS A 50 81.17 -54.11 -45.55
C HIS A 50 81.33 -53.46 -44.17
N HIS A 51 82.55 -53.13 -43.77
CA HIS A 51 82.85 -52.35 -42.56
C HIS A 51 82.24 -50.95 -42.61
N ALA A 52 82.48 -50.20 -43.70
CA ALA A 52 81.91 -48.87 -43.90
C ALA A 52 80.37 -48.90 -43.94
N SER A 53 79.78 -49.89 -44.63
CA SER A 53 78.33 -50.08 -44.67
C SER A 53 77.75 -50.45 -43.30
N THR A 54 78.44 -51.29 -42.53
CA THR A 54 78.01 -51.68 -41.18
C THR A 54 78.11 -50.50 -40.21
N LEU A 55 79.19 -49.72 -40.29
CA LEU A 55 79.36 -48.50 -39.50
C LEU A 55 78.26 -47.47 -39.85
N GLN A 56 78.00 -47.24 -41.13
CA GLN A 56 76.97 -46.31 -41.59
C GLN A 56 75.56 -46.74 -41.13
N LYS A 57 75.25 -48.04 -41.20
CA LYS A 57 73.98 -48.60 -40.70
C LYS A 57 73.84 -48.47 -39.18
N LEU A 58 74.92 -48.67 -38.43
CA LEU A 58 74.90 -48.50 -36.98
C LEU A 58 74.76 -47.01 -36.60
N GLN A 59 75.44 -46.10 -37.30
CA GLN A 59 75.31 -44.65 -37.09
C GLN A 59 73.92 -44.12 -37.48
N SER A 60 73.33 -44.60 -38.59
CA SER A 60 71.95 -44.26 -38.94
C SER A 60 70.97 -44.77 -37.90
N ARG A 61 71.19 -45.99 -37.39
CA ARG A 61 70.37 -46.57 -36.33
C ARG A 61 70.52 -45.85 -34.99
N GLU A 62 71.72 -45.40 -34.64
CA GLU A 62 71.96 -44.56 -33.45
C GLU A 62 71.23 -43.22 -33.58
N LYS A 63 71.27 -42.59 -34.76
CA LYS A 63 70.54 -41.35 -35.04
C LYS A 63 69.02 -41.55 -34.93
N GLU A 64 68.48 -42.61 -35.51
CA GLU A 64 67.07 -42.99 -35.37
C GLU A 64 66.66 -43.25 -33.92
N VAL A 65 67.50 -43.96 -33.14
CA VAL A 65 67.25 -44.22 -31.71
C VAL A 65 67.33 -42.95 -30.89
N ASN A 66 68.25 -42.03 -31.18
CA ASN A 66 68.34 -40.73 -30.52
C ASN A 66 67.17 -39.81 -30.87
N GLU A 67 66.75 -39.76 -32.13
CA GLU A 67 65.54 -39.04 -32.55
C GLU A 67 64.29 -39.62 -31.90
N ALA A 68 64.17 -40.95 -31.83
CA ALA A 68 63.09 -41.61 -31.12
C ALA A 68 63.08 -41.32 -29.61
N LEU A 69 64.25 -41.27 -28.96
CA LEU A 69 64.39 -40.90 -27.55
C LEU A 69 64.01 -39.43 -27.30
N ALA A 70 64.50 -38.51 -28.12
CA ALA A 70 64.18 -37.08 -28.02
C ALA A 70 62.67 -36.83 -28.24
N ASN A 71 62.06 -37.53 -29.20
CA ASN A 71 60.62 -37.49 -29.41
C ASN A 71 59.85 -38.07 -28.21
N LEU A 72 60.32 -39.18 -27.63
CA LEU A 72 59.69 -39.78 -26.45
C LEU A 72 59.74 -38.84 -25.24
N GLU A 73 60.89 -38.20 -25.00
CA GLU A 73 61.08 -37.21 -23.93
C GLU A 73 60.20 -35.97 -24.16
N ALA A 74 60.10 -35.47 -25.40
CA ALA A 74 59.22 -34.37 -25.75
C ALA A 74 57.73 -34.70 -25.52
N THR A 75 57.28 -35.88 -25.97
CA THR A 75 55.89 -36.35 -25.74
C THR A 75 55.60 -36.55 -24.25
N GLN A 76 56.57 -37.03 -23.47
CA GLN A 76 56.40 -37.22 -22.03
C GLN A 76 56.28 -35.89 -21.27
N LEU A 77 57.00 -34.85 -21.73
CA LEU A 77 56.92 -33.50 -21.16
C LEU A 77 55.57 -32.84 -21.47
N VAL A 78 55.08 -32.93 -22.70
CA VAL A 78 53.73 -32.46 -23.10
C VAL A 78 52.64 -33.20 -22.31
N GLN A 79 52.76 -34.51 -22.16
CA GLN A 79 51.81 -35.32 -21.38
C GLN A 79 51.77 -34.90 -19.90
N SER A 80 52.92 -34.59 -19.28
CA SER A 80 52.97 -34.10 -17.88
C SER A 80 52.28 -32.73 -17.69
N VAL A 81 52.36 -31.86 -18.71
CA VAL A 81 51.69 -30.55 -18.70
C VAL A 81 50.18 -30.72 -18.81
N VAL A 82 49.71 -31.57 -19.73
CA VAL A 82 48.29 -31.90 -19.90
C VAL A 82 47.73 -32.50 -18.60
N GLU A 83 48.43 -33.44 -17.97
CA GLU A 83 48.03 -34.04 -16.69
C GLU A 83 47.93 -32.99 -15.56
N GLY A 84 48.86 -32.03 -15.51
CA GLY A 84 48.81 -30.92 -14.56
C GLY A 84 47.59 -30.00 -14.77
N LEU A 85 47.25 -29.69 -16.02
CA LEU A 85 46.08 -28.89 -16.37
C LEU A 85 44.76 -29.65 -16.10
N GLU A 86 44.73 -30.96 -16.35
CA GLU A 86 43.61 -31.84 -16.00
C GLU A 86 43.39 -31.92 -14.48
N ALA A 87 44.45 -31.98 -13.69
CA ALA A 87 44.36 -31.94 -12.23
C ALA A 87 43.81 -30.60 -11.72
N ARG A 88 44.24 -29.47 -12.32
CA ARG A 88 43.67 -28.15 -12.03
C ARG A 88 42.18 -28.08 -12.39
N LEU A 89 41.79 -28.60 -13.56
CA LEU A 89 40.40 -28.69 -13.98
C LEU A 89 39.55 -29.48 -12.98
N ALA A 90 40.04 -30.63 -12.53
CA ALA A 90 39.34 -31.51 -11.58
C ALA A 90 39.14 -30.87 -10.19
N THR A 91 39.96 -29.90 -9.83
CA THR A 91 39.93 -29.25 -8.50
C THR A 91 39.21 -27.91 -8.48
N LEU A 92 38.74 -27.39 -9.63
CA LEU A 92 38.09 -26.09 -9.73
C LEU A 92 36.88 -25.94 -8.79
N ARG A 93 36.09 -27.01 -8.66
CA ARG A 93 34.86 -27.03 -7.86
C ARG A 93 35.10 -27.26 -6.36
N ASN A 94 36.34 -27.57 -5.96
CA ASN A 94 36.64 -27.87 -4.57
C ASN A 94 36.55 -26.59 -3.72
N GLY A 95 35.92 -26.71 -2.55
CA GLY A 95 35.79 -25.61 -1.59
C GLY A 95 34.74 -24.55 -1.94
N MET A 96 33.93 -24.74 -3.00
CA MET A 96 32.81 -23.86 -3.30
C MET A 96 31.69 -24.03 -2.27
N VAL A 97 31.43 -22.98 -1.51
CA VAL A 97 30.42 -22.95 -0.42
C VAL A 97 29.54 -21.70 -0.46
N ASP A 98 30.01 -20.64 -1.11
CA ASP A 98 29.36 -19.34 -1.14
C ASP A 98 29.66 -18.59 -2.45
N MET A 99 29.14 -17.37 -2.58
CA MET A 99 29.35 -16.54 -3.76
C MET A 99 30.82 -16.13 -3.96
N PRO A 100 31.57 -15.65 -2.94
CA PRO A 100 33.01 -15.37 -3.08
C PRO A 100 33.83 -16.56 -3.58
N THR A 101 33.67 -17.74 -2.98
CA THR A 101 34.41 -18.96 -3.38
C THR A 101 34.03 -19.43 -4.78
N THR A 102 32.77 -19.21 -5.19
CA THR A 102 32.31 -19.46 -6.57
C THR A 102 32.92 -18.47 -7.56
N GLN A 103 33.03 -17.19 -7.19
CA GLN A 103 33.67 -16.18 -8.02
C GLN A 103 35.16 -16.50 -8.22
N GLU A 104 35.88 -16.86 -7.17
CA GLU A 104 37.27 -17.30 -7.28
C GLU A 104 37.40 -18.55 -8.15
N ALA A 105 36.46 -19.49 -8.09
CA ALA A 105 36.45 -20.67 -8.96
C ALA A 105 36.27 -20.28 -10.44
N VAL A 106 35.41 -19.31 -10.74
CA VAL A 106 35.26 -18.74 -12.09
C VAL A 106 36.57 -18.09 -12.55
N GLU A 107 37.21 -17.27 -11.70
CA GLU A 107 38.48 -16.63 -12.01
C GLU A 107 39.59 -17.67 -12.27
N ARG A 108 39.70 -18.71 -11.44
CA ARG A 108 40.64 -19.83 -11.66
C ARG A 108 40.35 -20.58 -12.96
N ALA A 109 39.09 -20.78 -13.31
CA ALA A 109 38.68 -21.43 -14.56
C ALA A 109 39.02 -20.58 -15.79
N GLN A 110 38.85 -19.25 -15.71
CA GLN A 110 39.27 -18.31 -16.77
C GLN A 110 40.77 -18.37 -17.00
N VAL A 111 41.56 -18.31 -15.91
CA VAL A 111 43.03 -18.45 -15.98
C VAL A 111 43.41 -19.80 -16.57
N LEU A 112 42.74 -20.89 -16.18
CA LEU A 112 43.00 -22.22 -16.74
C LEU A 112 42.72 -22.28 -18.26
N CYS A 113 41.62 -21.69 -18.74
CA CYS A 113 41.32 -21.60 -20.16
C CYS A 113 42.42 -20.85 -20.93
N LEU A 114 42.88 -19.71 -20.40
CA LEU A 114 43.97 -18.93 -20.99
C LEU A 114 45.30 -19.72 -20.98
N ASP A 115 45.61 -20.41 -19.88
CA ASP A 115 46.81 -21.23 -19.78
C ASP A 115 46.79 -22.36 -20.81
N ILE A 116 45.64 -23.03 -21.01
CA ILE A 116 45.46 -24.08 -22.03
C ILE A 116 45.69 -23.50 -23.44
N GLU A 117 45.14 -22.34 -23.75
CA GLU A 117 45.32 -21.68 -25.05
C GLU A 117 46.78 -21.28 -25.30
N GLN A 118 47.48 -20.79 -24.27
CA GLN A 118 48.90 -20.38 -24.37
C GLN A 118 49.88 -21.55 -24.44
N THR A 119 49.57 -22.67 -23.77
CA THR A 119 50.42 -23.87 -23.78
C THR A 119 50.18 -24.80 -24.96
N GLN A 120 49.11 -24.58 -25.73
CA GLN A 120 48.80 -25.37 -26.91
C GLN A 120 49.80 -25.08 -28.05
N GLN A 121 50.91 -25.84 -28.08
CA GLN A 121 51.88 -25.89 -29.18
C GLN A 121 51.94 -27.32 -29.75
N ALA A 122 50.83 -27.80 -30.32
CA ALA A 122 50.74 -29.16 -30.85
C ALA A 122 50.96 -29.18 -32.37
N SER A 123 51.90 -30.01 -32.83
CA SER A 123 52.16 -30.26 -34.27
C SER A 123 51.55 -31.58 -34.76
N ASP A 124 51.23 -32.50 -33.85
CA ASP A 124 50.67 -33.82 -34.15
C ASP A 124 49.12 -33.83 -34.03
N PRO A 125 48.39 -34.46 -34.99
CA PRO A 125 46.93 -34.54 -34.95
C PRO A 125 46.34 -35.22 -33.70
N ALA A 126 47.01 -36.20 -33.07
CA ALA A 126 46.48 -36.86 -31.88
C ALA A 126 46.61 -35.98 -30.63
N GLU A 127 47.69 -35.20 -30.53
CA GLU A 127 47.86 -34.19 -29.47
C GLU A 127 46.87 -33.03 -29.62
N LEU A 128 46.66 -32.55 -30.84
CA LEU A 128 45.62 -31.55 -31.15
C LEU A 128 44.23 -31.99 -30.67
N GLN A 129 43.89 -33.28 -30.86
CA GLN A 129 42.63 -33.83 -30.38
C GLN A 129 42.54 -33.82 -28.84
N LYS A 130 43.59 -34.22 -28.12
CA LYS A 130 43.61 -34.15 -26.64
C LYS A 130 43.47 -32.71 -26.13
N TRP A 131 44.21 -31.77 -26.71
CA TRP A 131 44.14 -30.35 -26.35
C TRP A 131 42.77 -29.74 -26.61
N SER A 132 42.15 -30.09 -27.74
CA SER A 132 40.78 -29.63 -28.05
C SER A 132 39.74 -30.17 -27.07
N GLN A 133 39.85 -31.44 -26.65
CA GLN A 133 38.99 -32.03 -25.62
C GLN A 133 39.20 -31.38 -24.25
N LEU A 134 40.45 -31.11 -23.87
CA LEU A 134 40.75 -30.41 -22.61
C LEU A 134 40.18 -28.99 -22.63
N SER A 135 40.40 -28.26 -23.73
CA SER A 135 39.87 -26.91 -23.93
C SER A 135 38.34 -26.87 -23.92
N SER A 136 37.67 -27.84 -24.56
CA SER A 136 36.20 -27.91 -24.54
C SER A 136 35.67 -28.15 -23.14
N ARG A 137 36.25 -29.12 -22.41
CA ARG A 137 35.88 -29.40 -21.01
C ARG A 137 36.13 -28.20 -20.09
N ALA A 138 37.26 -27.51 -20.24
CA ALA A 138 37.56 -26.31 -19.46
C ALA A 138 36.56 -25.18 -19.74
N ARG A 139 36.18 -24.97 -21.01
CA ARG A 139 35.15 -23.99 -21.39
C ARG A 139 33.75 -24.36 -20.90
N GLU A 140 33.37 -25.64 -20.95
CA GLU A 140 32.10 -26.14 -20.40
C GLU A 140 32.03 -25.94 -18.88
N GLU A 141 33.11 -26.25 -18.16
CA GLU A 141 33.21 -26.02 -16.72
C GLU A 141 33.15 -24.52 -16.39
N LEU A 142 33.87 -23.68 -17.12
CA LEU A 142 33.80 -22.23 -16.97
C LEU A 142 32.36 -21.71 -17.18
N GLY A 143 31.68 -22.16 -18.24
CA GLY A 143 30.29 -21.78 -18.52
C GLY A 143 29.33 -22.22 -17.40
N THR A 144 29.54 -23.42 -16.86
CA THR A 144 28.76 -23.94 -15.72
C THR A 144 28.98 -23.07 -14.48
N LEU A 145 30.23 -22.75 -14.13
CA LEU A 145 30.57 -21.90 -13.00
C LEU A 145 30.04 -20.48 -13.16
N GLN A 146 30.06 -19.92 -14.38
CA GLN A 146 29.47 -18.62 -14.69
C GLN A 146 27.95 -18.61 -14.52
N CYS A 147 27.26 -19.69 -14.91
CA CYS A 147 25.82 -19.84 -14.71
C CYS A 147 25.44 -19.89 -13.22
N ILE A 148 26.20 -20.66 -12.42
CA ILE A 148 26.05 -20.73 -10.96
C ILE A 148 26.26 -19.34 -10.35
N LEU A 149 27.36 -18.67 -10.68
CA LEU A 149 27.66 -17.33 -10.17
C LEU A 149 26.59 -16.30 -10.57
N GLY A 150 26.08 -16.37 -11.79
CA GLY A 150 24.99 -15.53 -12.28
C GLY A 150 23.71 -15.73 -11.47
N SER A 151 23.33 -16.99 -11.22
CA SER A 151 22.17 -17.34 -10.38
C SER A 151 22.34 -16.83 -8.95
N MET A 152 23.55 -16.95 -8.38
CA MET A 152 23.85 -16.42 -7.03
C MET A 152 23.72 -14.89 -6.95
N LYS A 153 24.22 -14.18 -7.96
CA LYS A 153 24.14 -12.71 -8.04
C LYS A 153 22.70 -12.23 -8.24
N ASP A 154 21.93 -12.88 -9.12
CA ASP A 154 20.52 -12.54 -9.30
C ASP A 154 19.73 -12.78 -7.99
N ASN A 155 19.97 -13.90 -7.31
CA ASN A 155 19.34 -14.17 -6.01
C ASN A 155 19.64 -13.08 -4.95
N GLN A 156 20.86 -12.52 -4.93
CA GLN A 156 21.19 -11.43 -4.02
C GLN A 156 20.34 -10.19 -4.29
N VAL A 157 20.23 -9.78 -5.55
CA VAL A 157 19.42 -8.62 -5.95
C VAL A 157 17.94 -8.83 -5.60
N ARG A 158 17.43 -10.04 -5.82
CA ARG A 158 16.04 -10.40 -5.47
C ARG A 158 15.81 -10.43 -3.96
N LEU A 159 16.77 -10.96 -3.19
CA LEU A 159 16.72 -10.97 -1.73
C LEU A 159 16.58 -9.56 -1.18
N GLU A 160 17.40 -8.62 -1.65
CA GLU A 160 17.32 -7.21 -1.22
C GLU A 160 15.98 -6.54 -1.59
N GLN A 161 15.34 -6.95 -2.69
CA GLN A 161 14.00 -6.48 -3.06
C GLN A 161 12.94 -7.02 -2.11
N VAL A 162 12.98 -8.31 -1.82
CA VAL A 162 12.03 -8.96 -0.91
C VAL A 162 12.20 -8.45 0.52
N GLU A 163 13.43 -8.40 1.05
CA GLU A 163 13.70 -7.93 2.42
C GLU A 163 13.24 -6.48 2.63
N ARG A 164 13.49 -5.58 1.67
CA ARG A 164 13.03 -4.18 1.74
C ARG A 164 11.52 -4.08 1.90
N TRP A 165 10.77 -4.85 1.11
CA TRP A 165 9.31 -4.86 1.22
C TRP A 165 8.84 -5.48 2.54
N LEU A 166 9.45 -6.60 2.96
CA LEU A 166 9.12 -7.25 4.24
C LEU A 166 9.37 -6.33 5.43
N ASP A 167 10.46 -5.56 5.43
CA ASP A 167 10.79 -4.62 6.49
C ASP A 167 9.84 -3.42 6.49
N ALA A 168 9.51 -2.86 5.32
CA ALA A 168 8.55 -1.77 5.19
C ALA A 168 7.14 -2.15 5.69
N VAL A 169 6.65 -3.33 5.31
CA VAL A 169 5.34 -3.83 5.77
C VAL A 169 5.36 -4.14 7.26
N GLN A 170 6.47 -4.69 7.78
CA GLN A 170 6.64 -4.94 9.22
C GLN A 170 6.64 -3.62 10.01
N GLU A 171 7.27 -2.56 9.49
CA GLU A 171 7.25 -1.22 10.10
C GLU A 171 5.83 -0.63 10.11
N LEU A 172 5.12 -0.71 8.98
CA LEU A 172 3.73 -0.25 8.88
C LEU A 172 2.83 -0.96 9.90
N LEU A 173 2.90 -2.28 9.98
CA LEU A 173 2.09 -3.08 10.91
C LEU A 173 2.50 -2.91 12.39
N SER A 174 3.74 -2.49 12.67
CA SER A 174 4.21 -2.26 14.04
C SER A 174 3.93 -0.84 14.55
N ARG A 175 3.84 0.15 13.65
CA ARG A 175 3.35 1.50 14.00
C ARG A 175 1.96 1.48 14.63
N ASP A 176 1.10 0.56 14.18
CA ASP A 176 -0.21 0.27 14.78
C ASP A 176 -0.13 -0.19 16.24
N ALA A 177 0.90 -0.96 16.60
CA ALA A 177 1.07 -1.51 17.94
C ALA A 177 1.68 -0.51 18.94
N THR A 178 2.44 0.46 18.44
CA THR A 178 3.27 1.34 19.29
C THR A 178 2.65 2.71 19.53
N GLY A 179 1.47 3.00 18.97
CA GLY A 179 0.74 4.23 19.24
C GLY A 179 1.57 5.47 18.97
N MET A 180 2.06 5.64 17.75
CA MET A 180 2.64 6.92 17.32
C MET A 180 1.49 7.90 17.06
N GLY A 181 1.38 8.91 17.91
CA GLY A 181 0.31 9.89 17.92
C GLY A 181 0.22 10.77 16.67
N ASP A 182 -1.04 11.10 16.36
CA ASP A 182 -1.55 12.34 15.78
C ASP A 182 -1.28 12.75 14.32
N THR A 183 -0.38 12.12 13.55
CA THR A 183 -0.02 12.77 12.26
C THR A 183 -0.67 12.21 10.99
N GLU A 184 -1.04 10.93 10.92
CA GLU A 184 -1.62 10.36 9.69
C GLU A 184 -3.10 10.07 9.81
N SER A 185 -3.85 10.62 8.87
CA SER A 185 -5.25 10.31 8.68
C SER A 185 -5.43 8.85 8.25
N LEU A 186 -6.56 8.24 8.63
CA LEU A 186 -6.98 6.91 8.15
C LEU A 186 -6.90 6.78 6.62
N ARG A 187 -7.05 7.89 5.88
CA ARG A 187 -6.91 7.94 4.43
C ARG A 187 -5.46 7.73 3.97
N GLU A 188 -4.48 8.35 4.61
CA GLU A 188 -3.06 8.19 4.27
C GLU A 188 -2.55 6.80 4.61
N GLU A 189 -2.99 6.24 5.74
CA GLU A 189 -2.71 4.85 6.10
C GLU A 189 -3.28 3.85 5.09
N LEU A 190 -4.52 4.06 4.64
CA LEU A 190 -5.13 3.26 3.58
C LEU A 190 -4.35 3.36 2.27
N ASN A 191 -3.85 4.55 1.91
CA ASN A 191 -3.07 4.74 0.69
C ASN A 191 -1.75 3.97 0.74
N ARG A 192 -1.03 3.99 1.87
CA ARG A 192 0.20 3.21 2.05
C ARG A 192 -0.04 1.70 2.02
N CYS A 193 -1.13 1.24 2.63
CA CYS A 193 -1.53 -0.17 2.52
C CYS A 193 -1.74 -0.55 1.06
N LYS A 194 -2.45 0.27 0.28
CA LYS A 194 -2.68 0.04 -1.16
C LYS A 194 -1.38 0.05 -1.96
N GLU A 195 -0.44 0.94 -1.67
CA GLU A 195 0.88 0.97 -2.32
C GLU A 195 1.61 -0.36 -2.14
N HIS A 196 1.75 -0.83 -0.89
CA HIS A 196 2.42 -2.10 -0.64
C HIS A 196 1.66 -3.31 -1.19
N VAL A 197 0.33 -3.30 -1.20
CA VAL A 197 -0.47 -4.35 -1.85
C VAL A 197 -0.31 -4.35 -3.36
N ASN A 198 -0.15 -3.18 -4.00
CA ASN A 198 0.17 -3.13 -5.42
C ASN A 198 1.58 -3.67 -5.72
N GLU A 199 2.55 -3.46 -4.82
CA GLU A 199 3.90 -4.01 -4.93
C GLU A 199 3.97 -5.54 -4.71
N MET A 200 2.95 -6.14 -4.07
CA MET A 200 2.96 -7.57 -3.72
C MET A 200 3.19 -8.49 -4.93
N GLU A 201 2.58 -8.21 -6.08
CA GLU A 201 2.74 -9.06 -7.27
C GLU A 201 4.20 -9.11 -7.75
N GLN A 202 4.90 -7.96 -7.71
CA GLN A 202 6.30 -7.86 -8.07
C GLN A 202 7.21 -8.59 -7.06
N VAL A 203 6.90 -8.47 -5.77
CA VAL A 203 7.67 -9.09 -4.69
C VAL A 203 7.46 -10.60 -4.71
N GLU A 204 6.24 -11.08 -4.95
CA GLU A 204 5.95 -12.51 -5.13
C GLU A 204 6.70 -13.08 -6.34
N GLY A 205 6.75 -12.35 -7.46
CA GLY A 205 7.56 -12.72 -8.62
C GLY A 205 9.05 -12.80 -8.31
N SER A 206 9.56 -11.87 -7.51
CA SER A 206 10.96 -11.87 -7.08
C SER A 206 11.28 -13.02 -6.12
N LEU A 207 10.37 -13.37 -5.22
CA LEU A 207 10.50 -14.52 -4.32
C LEU A 207 10.47 -15.85 -5.09
N LYS A 208 9.62 -15.97 -6.13
CA LYS A 208 9.63 -17.13 -7.05
C LYS A 208 10.97 -17.25 -7.78
N GLN A 209 11.49 -16.13 -8.31
CA GLN A 209 12.80 -16.11 -8.97
C GLN A 209 13.93 -16.50 -8.00
N MET A 210 13.89 -16.08 -6.74
CA MET A 210 14.83 -16.54 -5.72
C MET A 210 14.79 -18.07 -5.56
N GLY A 211 13.59 -18.66 -5.52
CA GLY A 211 13.42 -20.11 -5.48
C GLY A 211 14.06 -20.82 -6.68
N GLU A 212 13.85 -20.29 -7.88
CA GLU A 212 14.48 -20.81 -9.11
C GLU A 212 16.01 -20.69 -9.08
N ASN A 213 16.54 -19.56 -8.61
CA ASN A 213 17.99 -19.33 -8.52
C ASN A 213 18.63 -20.26 -7.50
N VAL A 214 18.01 -20.45 -6.33
CA VAL A 214 18.45 -21.39 -5.29
C VAL A 214 18.46 -22.82 -5.85
N ASN A 215 17.38 -23.23 -6.53
CA ASN A 215 17.32 -24.55 -7.17
C ASN A 215 18.39 -24.74 -8.24
N SER A 216 18.65 -23.72 -9.07
CA SER A 216 19.70 -23.71 -10.10
C SER A 216 21.08 -23.95 -9.51
N VAL A 217 21.41 -23.24 -8.42
CA VAL A 217 22.69 -23.40 -7.71
C VAL A 217 22.82 -24.80 -7.07
N GLN A 218 21.75 -25.30 -6.45
CA GLN A 218 21.73 -26.63 -5.82
C GLN A 218 21.82 -27.77 -6.86
N ALA A 219 21.30 -27.55 -8.08
CA ALA A 219 21.37 -28.51 -9.19
C ALA A 219 22.82 -28.84 -9.63
N ALA A 220 23.79 -27.98 -9.30
CA ALA A 220 25.21 -28.23 -9.56
C ALA A 220 25.77 -29.45 -8.78
N ALA A 221 25.00 -30.03 -7.85
CA ALA A 221 25.31 -31.23 -7.07
C ALA A 221 26.63 -31.15 -6.29
N LEU A 222 27.01 -29.93 -5.88
CA LEU A 222 28.19 -29.68 -5.06
C LEU A 222 27.84 -29.82 -3.58
N PRO A 223 28.55 -30.66 -2.79
CA PRO A 223 28.24 -30.85 -1.37
C PRO A 223 28.20 -29.54 -0.57
N GLY A 224 29.10 -28.60 -0.86
CA GLY A 224 29.15 -27.29 -0.21
C GLY A 224 28.00 -26.35 -0.57
N LEU A 225 27.36 -26.54 -1.74
CA LEU A 225 26.25 -25.72 -2.22
C LEU A 225 24.88 -26.40 -2.12
N ALA A 226 24.83 -27.65 -1.66
CA ALA A 226 23.61 -28.46 -1.63
C ALA A 226 22.45 -27.85 -0.82
N ARG A 227 22.76 -26.99 0.17
CA ARG A 227 21.76 -26.24 0.96
C ARG A 227 21.92 -24.73 0.81
N TRP A 228 22.66 -24.29 -0.21
CA TRP A 228 22.95 -22.89 -0.42
C TRP A 228 21.64 -22.11 -0.59
N GLY A 229 21.52 -20.97 0.10
CA GLY A 229 20.38 -20.07 0.01
C GLY A 229 19.06 -20.58 0.61
N GLN A 230 18.96 -21.86 1.02
CA GLN A 230 17.70 -22.45 1.47
C GLN A 230 17.16 -21.79 2.74
N ASP A 231 18.00 -21.60 3.76
CA ASP A 231 17.57 -21.02 5.04
C ASP A 231 17.01 -19.60 4.85
N LYS A 232 17.64 -18.81 3.97
CA LYS A 232 17.21 -17.44 3.66
C LYS A 232 15.95 -17.39 2.81
N LEU A 233 15.80 -18.32 1.86
CA LEU A 233 14.58 -18.47 1.09
C LEU A 233 13.41 -18.85 2.01
N ASP A 234 13.60 -19.83 2.90
CA ASP A 234 12.58 -20.29 3.85
C ASP A 234 12.17 -19.17 4.82
N GLU A 235 13.14 -18.40 5.35
CA GLU A 235 12.90 -17.22 6.18
C GLU A 235 12.04 -16.18 5.44
N CYS A 236 12.42 -15.81 4.21
CA CYS A 236 11.68 -14.86 3.39
C CYS A 236 10.28 -15.38 3.05
N GLN A 237 10.14 -16.65 2.70
CA GLN A 237 8.86 -17.30 2.38
C GLN A 237 7.92 -17.28 3.59
N ALA A 238 8.44 -17.57 4.78
CA ALA A 238 7.67 -17.55 6.02
C ALA A 238 7.23 -16.13 6.40
N ARG A 239 8.16 -15.16 6.34
CA ARG A 239 7.86 -13.73 6.58
C ARG A 239 6.85 -13.21 5.57
N TRP A 240 7.03 -13.49 4.28
CA TRP A 240 6.10 -13.13 3.21
C TRP A 240 4.69 -13.66 3.49
N THR A 241 4.56 -14.96 3.76
CA THR A 241 3.25 -15.59 4.02
C THR A 241 2.55 -14.95 5.22
N SER A 242 3.30 -14.64 6.27
CA SER A 242 2.77 -14.00 7.48
C SER A 242 2.36 -12.54 7.23
N LEU A 243 3.27 -11.74 6.65
CA LEU A 243 3.09 -10.30 6.48
C LEU A 243 2.09 -9.96 5.38
N SER A 244 2.08 -10.69 4.26
CA SER A 244 1.07 -10.50 3.20
C SER A 244 -0.35 -10.68 3.73
N LYS A 245 -0.59 -11.75 4.50
CA LYS A 245 -1.89 -12.00 5.13
C LYS A 245 -2.27 -10.90 6.13
N GLN A 246 -1.33 -10.47 6.95
CA GLN A 246 -1.56 -9.39 7.92
C GLN A 246 -1.84 -8.06 7.22
N LEU A 247 -1.10 -7.73 6.16
CA LEU A 247 -1.28 -6.53 5.36
C LEU A 247 -2.67 -6.48 4.72
N LEU A 248 -3.12 -7.57 4.10
CA LEU A 248 -4.47 -7.63 3.49
C LEU A 248 -5.57 -7.45 4.54
N SER A 249 -5.48 -8.15 5.67
CA SER A 249 -6.44 -8.00 6.76
C SER A 249 -6.42 -6.60 7.39
N HIS A 250 -5.25 -5.99 7.48
CA HIS A 250 -5.09 -4.62 7.96
C HIS A 250 -5.69 -3.62 6.95
N GLN A 251 -5.43 -3.77 5.65
CA GLN A 251 -6.03 -2.94 4.61
C GLN A 251 -7.56 -2.99 4.65
N GLU A 252 -8.16 -4.19 4.76
CA GLU A 252 -9.62 -4.36 4.88
C GLU A 252 -10.15 -3.62 6.11
N ARG A 253 -9.52 -3.82 7.28
CA ARG A 253 -9.89 -3.15 8.54
C ARG A 253 -9.81 -1.63 8.42
N VAL A 254 -8.74 -1.10 7.83
CA VAL A 254 -8.54 0.35 7.66
C VAL A 254 -9.53 0.91 6.63
N ALA A 255 -9.80 0.19 5.54
CA ALA A 255 -10.80 0.58 4.54
C ALA A 255 -12.21 0.67 5.15
N GLU A 256 -12.64 -0.35 5.90
CA GLU A 256 -13.91 -0.34 6.61
C GLU A 256 -13.99 0.80 7.64
N SER A 257 -12.91 1.04 8.39
CA SER A 257 -12.85 2.11 9.38
C SER A 257 -12.96 3.49 8.71
N GLN A 258 -12.26 3.69 7.58
CA GLN A 258 -12.33 4.92 6.82
C GLN A 258 -13.72 5.15 6.20
N GLU A 259 -14.35 4.11 5.66
CA GLU A 259 -15.73 4.19 5.14
C GLU A 259 -16.71 4.56 6.25
N LYS A 260 -16.64 3.88 7.42
CA LYS A 260 -17.45 4.21 8.60
C LYS A 260 -17.25 5.66 9.03
N HIS A 261 -16.01 6.15 9.05
CA HIS A 261 -15.72 7.54 9.40
C HIS A 261 -16.37 8.53 8.41
N VAL A 262 -16.27 8.28 7.11
CA VAL A 262 -16.87 9.14 6.07
C VAL A 262 -18.40 9.14 6.18
N ASN A 263 -19.02 7.97 6.37
CA ASN A 263 -20.46 7.85 6.51
C ASN A 263 -20.98 8.59 7.75
N LEU A 264 -20.29 8.46 8.90
CA LEU A 264 -20.66 9.18 10.11
C LEU A 264 -20.57 10.70 9.96
N ARG A 265 -19.52 11.23 9.32
CA ARG A 265 -19.44 12.68 9.03
C ARG A 265 -20.58 13.14 8.13
N LYS A 266 -20.91 12.34 7.11
CA LYS A 266 -22.04 12.64 6.22
C LYS A 266 -23.35 12.67 7.00
N ASP A 267 -23.61 11.68 7.85
CA ASP A 267 -24.82 11.62 8.67
C ASP A 267 -24.92 12.78 9.67
N LEU A 268 -23.79 13.21 10.25
CA LEU A 268 -23.73 14.38 11.13
C LEU A 268 -24.06 15.66 10.35
N ALA A 269 -23.48 15.85 9.17
CA ALA A 269 -23.77 17.00 8.31
C ALA A 269 -25.24 17.02 7.85
N GLU A 270 -25.78 15.88 7.42
CA GLU A 270 -27.20 15.73 7.08
C GLU A 270 -28.11 16.09 8.27
N MET A 271 -27.74 15.71 9.50
CA MET A 271 -28.48 16.06 10.70
C MET A 271 -28.42 17.56 10.98
N GLN A 272 -27.26 18.20 10.80
CA GLN A 272 -27.12 19.66 10.96
C GLN A 272 -27.96 20.43 9.95
N GLU A 273 -27.92 20.02 8.67
CA GLU A 273 -28.70 20.64 7.61
C GLU A 273 -30.20 20.49 7.86
N TRP A 274 -30.65 19.29 8.25
CA TRP A 274 -32.05 19.07 8.62
C TRP A 274 -32.48 19.95 9.79
N MET A 275 -31.65 20.09 10.84
CA MET A 275 -31.98 20.99 11.96
C MET A 275 -32.08 22.45 11.51
N ALA A 276 -31.21 22.90 10.61
CA ALA A 276 -31.26 24.25 10.05
C ALA A 276 -32.53 24.48 9.23
N GLN A 277 -32.96 23.49 8.44
CA GLN A 277 -34.21 23.55 7.68
C GLN A 277 -35.43 23.66 8.61
N VAL A 278 -35.50 22.85 9.68
CA VAL A 278 -36.59 22.93 10.66
C VAL A 278 -36.59 24.30 11.36
N ASP A 279 -35.41 24.81 11.69
CA ASP A 279 -35.26 26.13 12.29
C ASP A 279 -35.81 27.22 11.36
N GLU A 280 -35.45 27.20 10.07
CA GLU A 280 -35.87 28.19 9.09
C GLU A 280 -37.35 28.12 8.76
N GLU A 281 -37.87 26.93 8.49
CA GLU A 281 -39.25 26.72 8.05
C GLU A 281 -40.25 26.97 9.18
N PHE A 282 -39.96 26.48 10.39
CA PHE A 282 -40.93 26.47 11.49
C PHE A 282 -40.61 27.45 12.59
N LEU A 283 -39.33 27.66 12.95
CA LEU A 283 -38.98 28.43 14.14
C LEU A 283 -38.70 29.91 13.85
N MET A 284 -38.12 30.24 12.71
CA MET A 284 -37.85 31.62 12.28
C MET A 284 -39.07 32.32 11.66
N ARG A 285 -40.15 31.59 11.35
CA ARG A 285 -41.41 32.19 10.85
C ARG A 285 -42.05 33.10 11.91
N ASP A 286 -42.34 34.35 11.56
CA ASP A 286 -43.05 35.28 12.43
C ASP A 286 -44.52 34.87 12.67
N PHE A 287 -45.09 35.35 13.77
CA PHE A 287 -46.49 35.08 14.15
C PHE A 287 -47.44 36.05 13.43
N GLU A 288 -47.75 35.76 12.17
CA GLU A 288 -48.68 36.56 11.36
C GLU A 288 -49.85 35.71 10.86
N TYR A 289 -50.92 35.61 11.66
CA TYR A 289 -52.13 34.86 11.32
C TYR A 289 -53.33 35.80 11.20
N LYS A 290 -54.07 35.72 10.08
CA LYS A 290 -55.21 36.61 9.81
C LYS A 290 -56.56 35.92 9.91
N SER A 291 -56.57 34.59 9.96
CA SER A 291 -57.79 33.79 10.11
C SER A 291 -57.55 32.55 11.00
N PRO A 292 -58.61 31.97 11.59
CA PRO A 292 -58.49 30.73 12.35
C PRO A 292 -57.99 29.58 11.47
N GLU A 293 -58.43 29.50 10.21
CA GLU A 293 -58.00 28.43 9.29
C GLU A 293 -56.49 28.48 9.02
N GLU A 294 -55.90 29.67 8.90
CA GLU A 294 -54.44 29.86 8.75
C GLU A 294 -53.67 29.41 10.00
N LEU A 295 -54.19 29.73 11.19
CA LEU A 295 -53.59 29.32 12.46
C LEU A 295 -53.71 27.81 12.70
N GLU A 296 -54.87 27.22 12.39
CA GLU A 296 -55.11 25.78 12.48
C GLU A 296 -54.18 25.01 11.54
N ALA A 297 -54.03 25.48 10.29
CA ALA A 297 -53.09 24.90 9.33
C ALA A 297 -51.65 24.96 9.84
N SER A 298 -51.23 26.11 10.40
CA SER A 298 -49.92 26.27 11.02
C SER A 298 -49.70 25.33 12.22
N LEU A 299 -50.73 25.11 13.04
CA LEU A 299 -50.66 24.17 14.15
C LEU A 299 -50.50 22.73 13.67
N GLU A 300 -51.18 22.37 12.60
CA GLU A 300 -51.08 21.04 12.00
C GLU A 300 -49.70 20.81 11.37
N GLU A 301 -49.14 21.81 10.67
CA GLU A 301 -47.74 21.80 10.21
C GLU A 301 -46.77 21.59 11.37
N MET A 302 -46.97 22.32 12.47
CA MET A 302 -46.11 22.25 13.65
C MET A 302 -46.18 20.88 14.36
N LYS A 303 -47.36 20.24 14.38
CA LYS A 303 -47.52 18.87 14.90
C LYS A 303 -46.74 17.86 14.06
N ARG A 304 -46.80 17.97 12.72
CA ARG A 304 -46.00 17.11 11.83
C ARG A 304 -44.51 17.32 12.04
N ALA A 305 -44.07 18.57 12.18
CA ALA A 305 -42.67 18.87 12.50
C ALA A 305 -42.23 18.21 13.81
N LYS A 306 -43.06 18.27 14.86
CA LYS A 306 -42.79 17.60 16.14
C LYS A 306 -42.68 16.08 15.99
N GLU A 307 -43.53 15.46 15.18
CA GLU A 307 -43.44 14.03 14.88
C GLU A 307 -42.14 13.69 14.13
N ASP A 308 -41.73 14.48 13.13
CA ASP A 308 -40.47 14.28 12.40
C ASP A 308 -39.26 14.39 13.35
N VAL A 309 -39.25 15.37 14.26
CA VAL A 309 -38.20 15.48 15.29
C VAL A 309 -38.09 14.22 16.16
N VAL A 310 -39.23 13.63 16.55
CA VAL A 310 -39.26 12.36 17.30
C VAL A 310 -38.75 11.20 16.44
N GLN A 311 -39.09 11.15 15.15
CA GLN A 311 -38.56 10.13 14.24
C GLN A 311 -37.04 10.19 14.11
N LYS A 312 -36.42 11.39 14.22
CA LYS A 312 -34.95 11.53 14.18
C LYS A 312 -34.23 11.04 15.44
N GLU A 313 -34.92 10.81 16.57
CA GLU A 313 -34.29 10.41 17.84
C GLU A 313 -33.47 9.12 17.69
N VAL A 314 -33.98 8.16 16.91
CA VAL A 314 -33.27 6.90 16.64
C VAL A 314 -31.96 7.16 15.88
N LYS A 315 -31.96 8.06 14.87
CA LYS A 315 -30.75 8.40 14.11
C LYS A 315 -29.71 9.07 15.02
N VAL A 316 -30.14 10.00 15.88
CA VAL A 316 -29.26 10.65 16.88
C VAL A 316 -28.63 9.62 17.82
N LYS A 317 -29.43 8.64 18.28
CA LYS A 317 -28.94 7.56 19.14
C LYS A 317 -27.93 6.66 18.43
N ILE A 318 -28.21 6.27 17.19
CA ILE A 318 -27.29 5.46 16.37
C ILE A 318 -25.96 6.21 16.16
N LEU A 319 -26.00 7.49 15.82
CA LEU A 319 -24.80 8.32 15.65
C LEU A 319 -23.97 8.39 16.94
N LYS A 320 -24.64 8.64 18.06
CA LYS A 320 -24.02 8.70 19.38
C LYS A 320 -23.34 7.37 19.74
N ASP A 321 -24.05 6.26 19.61
CA ASP A 321 -23.55 4.95 20.00
C ASP A 321 -22.41 4.50 19.06
N SER A 322 -22.51 4.79 17.77
CA SER A 322 -21.49 4.44 16.77
C SER A 322 -20.18 5.18 17.00
N ILE A 323 -20.23 6.49 17.28
CA ILE A 323 -19.04 7.30 17.56
C ILE A 323 -18.43 6.91 18.91
N ASN A 324 -19.24 6.68 19.95
CA ASN A 324 -18.74 6.18 21.25
C ASN A 324 -18.09 4.79 21.14
N LEU A 325 -18.61 3.92 20.27
CA LEU A 325 -17.99 2.63 19.99
C LEU A 325 -16.62 2.77 19.31
N LEU A 326 -16.48 3.73 18.38
CA LEU A 326 -15.18 4.04 17.77
C LEU A 326 -14.18 4.57 18.80
N VAL A 327 -14.65 5.44 19.72
CA VAL A 327 -13.83 6.02 20.79
C VAL A 327 -13.36 4.96 21.80
N SER A 328 -14.22 4.01 22.16
CA SER A 328 -13.93 2.98 23.17
C SER A 328 -13.04 1.83 22.67
N ARG A 329 -13.03 1.56 21.36
CA ARG A 329 -12.22 0.47 20.77
C ARG A 329 -10.72 0.75 20.68
N THR A 330 -10.27 1.93 21.07
CA THR A 330 -8.94 2.45 20.72
C THR A 330 -8.31 3.16 21.92
N SER A 331 -6.99 2.99 22.08
CA SER A 331 -6.24 3.50 23.24
C SER A 331 -6.35 5.03 23.39
N PRO A 332 -6.15 5.61 24.60
CA PRO A 332 -6.55 6.97 24.94
C PRO A 332 -5.76 8.09 24.24
N THR A 333 -4.69 7.77 23.52
CA THR A 333 -3.64 8.72 23.12
C THR A 333 -3.51 8.96 21.62
N GLY A 334 -4.52 8.66 20.80
CA GLY A 334 -4.41 8.91 19.36
C GLY A 334 -5.71 9.23 18.65
N GLY A 335 -5.70 10.37 17.93
CA GLY A 335 -6.48 10.55 16.72
C GLY A 335 -7.27 11.84 16.67
N GLY A 336 -6.69 12.91 16.14
CA GLY A 336 -7.39 14.18 15.86
C GLY A 336 -8.69 13.99 15.06
N SER A 337 -8.75 13.01 14.15
CA SER A 337 -9.98 12.69 13.40
C SER A 337 -11.11 12.10 14.28
N ARG A 338 -10.79 11.37 15.35
CA ARG A 338 -11.79 10.91 16.33
C ARG A 338 -12.28 12.08 17.17
N GLN A 339 -11.37 12.95 17.59
CA GLN A 339 -11.72 14.13 18.36
C GLN A 339 -12.62 15.07 17.53
N GLU A 340 -12.36 15.20 16.22
CA GLU A 340 -13.21 15.93 15.28
C GLU A 340 -14.63 15.34 15.24
N LEU A 341 -14.78 14.03 15.00
CA LEU A 341 -16.10 13.37 15.02
C LEU A 341 -16.82 13.52 16.36
N THR A 342 -16.09 13.45 17.47
CA THR A 342 -16.66 13.60 18.81
C THR A 342 -17.16 15.03 19.04
N SER A 343 -16.36 16.03 18.64
CA SER A 343 -16.75 17.44 18.72
C SER A 343 -17.95 17.76 17.81
N GLU A 344 -18.00 17.20 16.60
CA GLU A 344 -19.14 17.35 15.70
C GLU A 344 -20.41 16.73 16.28
N LEU A 345 -20.30 15.53 16.85
CA LEU A 345 -21.41 14.87 17.54
C LEU A 345 -21.91 15.69 18.73
N GLU A 346 -21.00 16.21 19.57
CA GLU A 346 -21.38 17.07 20.70
C GLU A 346 -22.14 18.31 20.22
N GLY A 347 -21.69 18.93 19.12
CA GLY A 347 -22.38 20.03 18.47
C GLY A 347 -23.79 19.65 17.97
N VAL A 348 -23.91 18.51 17.27
CA VAL A 348 -25.20 17.99 16.79
C VAL A 348 -26.14 17.70 17.95
N LEU A 349 -25.66 17.06 19.01
CA LEU A 349 -26.46 16.75 20.19
C LEU A 349 -26.95 18.03 20.87
N ALA A 350 -26.08 19.02 21.07
CA ALA A 350 -26.45 20.28 21.69
C ALA A 350 -27.50 21.04 20.85
N ASN A 351 -27.32 21.08 19.53
CA ASN A 351 -28.25 21.75 18.63
C ASN A 351 -29.60 21.01 18.55
N TYR A 352 -29.59 19.68 18.54
CA TYR A 352 -30.81 18.87 18.53
C TYR A 352 -31.66 19.11 19.78
N HIS A 353 -31.04 19.13 20.97
CA HIS A 353 -31.77 19.42 22.20
C HIS A 353 -32.36 20.84 22.18
N LYS A 354 -31.60 21.84 21.74
CA LYS A 354 -32.09 23.22 21.59
C LYS A 354 -33.26 23.30 20.62
N LEU A 355 -33.19 22.59 19.49
CA LEU A 355 -34.27 22.52 18.51
C LEU A 355 -35.54 21.94 19.14
N CYS A 356 -35.42 20.81 19.84
CA CYS A 356 -36.54 20.18 20.55
C CYS A 356 -37.21 21.14 21.55
N ASP A 357 -36.42 21.85 22.36
CA ASP A 357 -36.93 22.81 23.34
C ASP A 357 -37.64 23.99 22.68
N ARG A 358 -37.03 24.57 21.63
CA ARG A 358 -37.61 25.69 20.87
C ARG A 358 -38.90 25.30 20.15
N LEU A 359 -38.92 24.14 19.52
CA LEU A 359 -40.10 23.60 18.85
C LEU A 359 -41.23 23.40 19.85
N LYS A 360 -40.95 22.79 21.00
CA LYS A 360 -41.92 22.60 22.07
C LYS A 360 -42.49 23.95 22.57
N SER A 361 -41.63 24.94 22.79
CA SER A 361 -42.07 26.27 23.22
C SER A 361 -42.97 26.93 22.17
N LYS A 362 -42.60 26.90 20.89
CA LYS A 362 -43.37 27.52 19.82
C LYS A 362 -44.71 26.82 19.58
N CYS A 363 -44.76 25.49 19.64
CA CYS A 363 -46.02 24.72 19.64
C CYS A 363 -46.96 25.21 20.75
N HIS A 364 -46.45 25.31 21.97
CA HIS A 364 -47.25 25.68 23.13
C HIS A 364 -47.84 27.09 22.98
N THR A 365 -47.04 28.05 22.53
CA THR A 365 -47.53 29.41 22.25
C THR A 365 -48.64 29.41 21.19
N LEU A 366 -48.50 28.65 20.10
CA LEU A 366 -49.55 28.56 19.08
C LEU A 366 -50.83 27.90 19.62
N GLU A 367 -50.69 26.87 20.46
CA GLU A 367 -51.83 26.19 21.10
C GLU A 367 -52.59 27.14 22.06
N GLU A 368 -51.88 28.00 22.78
CA GLU A 368 -52.49 29.05 23.63
C GLU A 368 -53.24 30.08 22.79
N VAL A 369 -52.60 30.61 21.73
CA VAL A 369 -53.24 31.58 20.81
C VAL A 369 -54.48 30.98 20.16
N TRP A 370 -54.41 29.72 19.74
CA TRP A 370 -55.55 29.01 19.17
C TRP A 370 -56.69 28.83 20.19
N SER A 371 -56.37 28.50 21.43
CA SER A 371 -57.36 28.37 22.50
C SER A 371 -58.08 29.70 22.73
N CYS A 372 -57.33 30.81 22.80
CA CYS A 372 -57.92 32.15 22.90
C CYS A 372 -58.81 32.49 21.69
N TRP A 373 -58.39 32.12 20.48
CA TRP A 373 -59.19 32.35 19.27
C TRP A 373 -60.49 31.54 19.28
N MET A 374 -60.44 30.27 19.67
CA MET A 374 -61.62 29.42 19.78
C MET A 374 -62.60 29.91 20.84
N GLU A 375 -62.09 30.39 21.98
CA GLU A 375 -62.93 31.06 22.99
C GLU A 375 -63.65 32.27 22.38
N LEU A 376 -62.93 33.14 21.65
CA LEU A 376 -63.52 34.30 20.97
C LEU A 376 -64.61 33.89 19.97
N LEU A 377 -64.36 32.88 19.15
CA LEU A 377 -65.37 32.38 18.20
C LEU A 377 -66.61 31.84 18.92
N GLN A 378 -66.43 31.12 20.02
CA GLN A 378 -67.54 30.64 20.85
C GLN A 378 -68.33 31.80 21.47
N TYR A 379 -67.65 32.84 21.93
CA TYR A 379 -68.31 34.07 22.40
C TYR A 379 -69.13 34.72 21.28
N LEU A 380 -68.58 34.86 20.07
CA LEU A 380 -69.28 35.45 18.93
C LEU A 380 -70.51 34.64 18.50
N ASP A 381 -70.42 33.31 18.50
CA ASP A 381 -71.57 32.43 18.19
C ASP A 381 -72.69 32.58 19.23
N MET A 382 -72.31 32.67 20.51
CA MET A 382 -73.23 32.93 21.62
C MET A 382 -73.88 34.34 21.55
N GLU A 383 -73.17 35.33 21.01
CA GLU A 383 -73.75 36.64 20.68
C GLU A 383 -74.73 36.56 19.52
N GLN A 384 -74.36 35.87 18.44
CA GLN A 384 -75.23 35.71 17.27
C GLN A 384 -76.52 34.96 17.60
N SER A 385 -76.45 33.89 18.40
CA SER A 385 -77.63 33.13 18.85
C SER A 385 -78.57 33.99 19.70
N TRP A 386 -78.02 34.83 20.57
CA TRP A 386 -78.81 35.78 21.35
C TRP A 386 -79.46 36.85 20.46
N LEU A 387 -78.73 37.41 19.49
CA LEU A 387 -79.29 38.36 18.53
C LEU A 387 -80.44 37.74 17.74
N ASN A 388 -80.28 36.52 17.24
CA ASN A 388 -81.34 35.79 16.55
C ASN A 388 -82.57 35.60 17.47
N THR A 389 -82.35 35.24 18.74
CA THR A 389 -83.44 35.09 19.73
C THR A 389 -84.16 36.42 19.99
N LEU A 390 -83.42 37.53 20.08
CA LEU A 390 -83.99 38.85 20.24
C LEU A 390 -84.82 39.23 19.01
N GLU A 391 -84.29 38.98 17.81
CA GLU A 391 -84.98 39.23 16.54
C GLU A 391 -86.28 38.41 16.44
N GLU A 392 -86.24 37.11 16.75
CA GLU A 392 -87.42 36.25 16.77
C GLU A 392 -88.49 36.76 17.74
N LYS A 393 -88.10 37.16 18.96
CA LYS A 393 -89.04 37.71 19.95
C LYS A 393 -89.61 39.05 19.51
N LEU A 394 -88.82 39.89 18.86
CA LEU A 394 -89.27 41.18 18.33
C LEU A 394 -90.26 40.98 17.18
N GLN A 395 -89.98 40.06 16.25
CA GLN A 395 -90.92 39.68 15.19
C GLN A 395 -92.22 39.07 15.75
N ALA A 396 -92.13 38.29 16.82
CA ALA A 396 -93.31 37.79 17.52
C ALA A 396 -94.15 38.93 18.12
N THR A 397 -93.52 40.05 18.52
CA THR A 397 -94.25 41.22 19.01
C THR A 397 -95.04 41.98 17.95
N GLU A 398 -94.66 41.87 16.67
CA GLU A 398 -95.37 42.52 15.56
C GLU A 398 -96.71 41.82 15.23
N ASN A 399 -96.87 40.56 15.63
CA ASN A 399 -98.04 39.72 15.33
C ASN A 399 -98.89 39.40 16.58
N LEU A 400 -99.01 40.34 17.53
CA LEU A 400 -99.71 40.09 18.78
C LEU A 400 -101.25 40.02 18.63
N PRO A 401 -101.91 39.04 19.27
CA PRO A 401 -103.37 39.06 19.42
C PRO A 401 -103.83 40.19 20.36
N GLU A 402 -105.05 40.72 20.14
CA GLU A 402 -105.67 41.75 20.98
C GLU A 402 -106.14 41.19 22.36
N SER A 403 -105.21 40.68 23.16
CA SER A 403 -105.43 40.24 24.53
C SER A 403 -104.34 40.79 25.45
N THR A 404 -104.75 41.35 26.60
CA THR A 404 -103.84 41.90 27.60
C THR A 404 -102.86 40.86 28.16
N GLU A 405 -103.28 39.59 28.24
CA GLU A 405 -102.41 38.49 28.70
C GLU A 405 -101.26 38.23 27.71
N ALA A 406 -101.54 38.25 26.41
CA ALA A 406 -100.52 38.08 25.37
C ALA A 406 -99.52 39.25 25.32
N VAL A 407 -99.99 40.48 25.57
CA VAL A 407 -99.12 41.66 25.73
C VAL A 407 -98.19 41.50 26.94
N ASN A 408 -98.73 41.03 28.06
CA ASN A 408 -97.94 40.86 29.28
C ASN A 408 -96.89 39.74 29.13
N GLU A 409 -97.23 38.62 28.50
CA GLU A 409 -96.27 37.53 28.21
C GLU A 409 -95.16 37.96 27.26
N ALA A 410 -95.48 38.76 26.24
CA ALA A 410 -94.49 39.31 25.32
C ALA A 410 -93.52 40.29 26.01
N LEU A 411 -94.03 41.13 26.91
CA LEU A 411 -93.22 42.04 27.71
C LEU A 411 -92.25 41.30 28.64
N GLU A 412 -92.74 40.32 29.40
CA GLU A 412 -91.90 39.49 30.29
C GLU A 412 -90.82 38.73 29.48
N SER A 413 -91.19 38.22 28.31
CA SER A 413 -90.27 37.51 27.40
C SER A 413 -89.16 38.40 26.85
N LEU A 414 -89.47 39.66 26.50
CA LEU A 414 -88.49 40.66 26.05
C LEU A 414 -87.65 41.19 27.21
N GLU A 415 -88.24 41.44 28.37
CA GLU A 415 -87.54 41.93 29.56
C GLU A 415 -86.44 40.95 29.99
N GLY A 416 -86.71 39.63 29.94
CA GLY A 416 -85.71 38.61 30.21
C GLY A 416 -84.49 38.67 29.26
N VAL A 417 -84.71 38.95 27.97
CA VAL A 417 -83.63 39.04 26.96
C VAL A 417 -82.87 40.37 27.07
N LEU A 418 -83.57 41.46 27.38
CA LEU A 418 -82.96 42.78 27.59
C LEU A 418 -82.14 42.85 28.88
N ARG A 419 -82.57 42.17 29.96
CA ARG A 419 -81.79 42.09 31.19
C ARG A 419 -80.46 41.36 30.97
N HIS A 420 -80.46 40.35 30.11
CA HIS A 420 -79.23 39.68 29.67
C HIS A 420 -78.31 40.64 28.89
N ALA A 421 -78.88 41.50 28.03
CA ALA A 421 -78.12 42.50 27.27
C ALA A 421 -77.33 43.47 28.18
N VAL A 422 -77.95 43.93 29.28
CA VAL A 422 -77.28 44.84 30.24
C VAL A 422 -76.11 44.16 30.94
N ASN A 423 -76.29 42.91 31.40
CA ASN A 423 -75.19 42.15 32.01
C ASN A 423 -74.05 41.89 31.01
N ARG A 424 -74.39 41.63 29.74
CA ARG A 424 -73.42 41.45 28.66
C ARG A 424 -72.65 42.73 28.35
N GLN A 425 -73.31 43.89 28.29
CA GLN A 425 -72.64 45.17 28.08
C GLN A 425 -71.54 45.41 29.14
N ILE A 426 -71.86 45.17 30.41
CA ILE A 426 -70.90 45.32 31.51
C ILE A 426 -69.70 44.37 31.33
N SER A 427 -69.94 43.12 30.92
CA SER A 427 -68.87 42.15 30.65
C SER A 427 -67.98 42.57 29.49
N LEU A 428 -68.55 43.08 28.39
CA LEU A 428 -67.79 43.57 27.24
C LEU A 428 -66.96 44.81 27.58
N GLU A 429 -67.51 45.73 28.38
CA GLU A 429 -66.77 46.89 28.87
C GLU A 429 -65.56 46.47 29.72
N GLN A 430 -65.70 45.43 30.56
CA GLN A 430 -64.59 44.86 31.33
C GLN A 430 -63.54 44.21 30.42
N GLN A 431 -63.95 43.41 29.43
CA GLN A 431 -63.02 42.79 28.48
C GLN A 431 -62.26 43.83 27.63
N LEU A 432 -62.95 44.88 27.17
CA LEU A 432 -62.33 46.00 26.45
C LEU A 432 -61.29 46.72 27.29
N GLN A 433 -61.55 46.88 28.59
CA GLN A 433 -60.58 47.49 29.51
C GLN A 433 -59.32 46.62 29.65
N THR A 434 -59.47 45.30 29.82
CA THR A 434 -58.34 44.36 29.86
C THR A 434 -57.54 44.39 28.54
N LEU A 435 -58.21 44.46 27.39
CA LEU A 435 -57.53 44.54 26.09
C LEU A 435 -56.71 45.83 25.94
N ARG A 436 -57.22 46.97 26.42
CA ARG A 436 -56.46 48.23 26.44
C ARG A 436 -55.23 48.16 27.35
N GLU A 437 -55.35 47.52 28.50
CA GLU A 437 -54.23 47.30 29.41
C GLU A 437 -53.15 46.42 28.76
N ASN A 438 -53.55 45.36 28.06
CA ASN A 438 -52.64 44.51 27.30
C ASN A 438 -51.95 45.27 26.16
N GLU A 439 -52.67 46.11 25.41
CA GLU A 439 -52.12 46.94 24.34
C GLU A 439 -51.04 47.91 24.86
N GLN A 440 -51.25 48.52 26.03
CA GLN A 440 -50.25 49.38 26.67
C GLN A 440 -48.98 48.61 27.05
N VAL A 441 -49.12 47.40 27.59
CA VAL A 441 -47.98 46.54 27.93
C VAL A 441 -47.21 46.15 26.66
N LEU A 442 -47.91 45.79 25.58
CA LEU A 442 -47.29 45.45 24.30
C LEU A 442 -46.50 46.63 23.72
N GLN A 443 -47.07 47.84 23.75
CA GLN A 443 -46.38 49.04 23.28
C GLN A 443 -45.08 49.31 24.07
N ALA A 444 -45.12 49.16 25.41
CA ALA A 444 -43.94 49.34 26.25
C ALA A 444 -42.84 48.29 25.98
N LEU A 445 -43.23 47.04 25.71
CA LEU A 445 -42.30 45.99 25.31
C LEU A 445 -41.66 46.29 23.95
N GLN A 446 -42.45 46.75 22.99
CA GLN A 446 -41.97 47.08 21.64
C GLN A 446 -40.97 48.25 21.67
N GLU A 447 -41.23 49.28 22.48
CA GLU A 447 -40.28 50.37 22.73
C GLU A 447 -38.97 49.84 23.34
N SER A 448 -39.06 48.97 24.34
CA SER A 448 -37.89 48.37 25.00
C SER A 448 -37.04 47.53 24.02
N LEU A 449 -37.69 46.76 23.15
CA LEU A 449 -37.03 45.98 22.09
C LEU A 449 -36.31 46.89 21.11
N SER A 450 -36.95 47.96 20.64
CA SER A 450 -36.33 48.91 19.71
C SER A 450 -35.08 49.58 20.31
N GLN A 451 -35.08 49.86 21.61
CA GLN A 451 -33.93 50.41 22.32
C GLN A 451 -32.78 49.40 22.41
N LEU A 452 -33.11 48.14 22.69
CA LEU A 452 -32.12 47.07 22.74
C LEU A 452 -31.46 46.85 21.37
N ASP A 453 -32.26 46.81 20.30
CA ASP A 453 -31.76 46.68 18.93
C ASP A 453 -30.85 47.84 18.54
N HIS A 454 -31.23 49.07 18.88
CA HIS A 454 -30.38 50.23 18.64
C HIS A 454 -29.04 50.11 19.40
N THR A 455 -29.10 49.67 20.65
CA THR A 455 -27.91 49.50 21.50
C THR A 455 -26.98 48.41 20.96
N LEU A 456 -27.53 47.27 20.54
CA LEU A 456 -26.76 46.19 19.93
C LEU A 456 -26.14 46.61 18.60
N THR A 457 -26.92 47.30 17.75
CA THR A 457 -26.45 47.80 16.45
C THR A 457 -25.30 48.80 16.63
N SER A 458 -25.40 49.72 17.59
CA SER A 458 -24.32 50.66 17.92
C SER A 458 -23.08 49.89 18.41
N TYR A 459 -23.24 48.98 19.37
CA TYR A 459 -22.13 48.22 19.93
C TYR A 459 -21.39 47.38 18.88
N LEU A 460 -22.12 46.76 17.95
CA LEU A 460 -21.55 45.98 16.86
C LEU A 460 -20.86 46.87 15.83
N THR A 461 -21.47 48.00 15.45
CA THR A 461 -20.86 49.00 14.55
C THR A 461 -19.55 49.52 15.14
N ASP A 462 -19.56 49.94 16.41
CA ASP A 462 -18.36 50.45 17.11
C ASP A 462 -17.24 49.39 17.16
N ARG A 463 -17.59 48.12 17.37
CA ARG A 463 -16.65 46.99 17.35
C ARG A 463 -16.06 46.77 15.95
N ILE A 464 -16.88 46.79 14.91
CA ILE A 464 -16.44 46.59 13.52
C ILE A 464 -15.51 47.74 13.09
N ASP A 465 -15.89 48.98 13.37
CA ASP A 465 -15.09 50.17 13.07
C ASP A 465 -13.74 50.13 13.79
N ALA A 466 -13.72 49.71 15.07
CA ALA A 466 -12.50 49.54 15.84
C ALA A 466 -11.56 48.47 15.26
N PHE A 467 -12.07 47.46 14.56
CA PHE A 467 -11.26 46.44 13.87
C PHE A 467 -10.79 46.89 12.46
N GLN A 468 -11.51 47.79 11.79
CA GLN A 468 -11.15 48.32 10.47
C GLN A 468 -10.12 49.46 10.53
N LEU A 469 -10.18 50.32 11.54
CA LEU A 469 -9.25 51.45 11.77
C LEU A 469 -7.74 51.07 11.74
N PRO A 470 -7.29 49.94 12.34
CA PRO A 470 -5.89 49.51 12.26
C PRO A 470 -5.47 49.03 10.86
N GLN A 471 -6.38 48.46 10.06
CA GLN A 471 -6.07 47.94 8.72
C GLN A 471 -5.95 49.08 7.70
N GLU A 472 -6.84 50.07 7.74
CA GLU A 472 -6.76 51.25 6.86
C GLU A 472 -5.51 52.10 7.16
N ALA A 473 -5.12 52.22 8.44
CA ALA A 473 -3.88 52.90 8.84
C ALA A 473 -2.59 52.18 8.38
N GLN A 474 -2.66 50.87 8.08
CA GLN A 474 -1.56 50.11 7.48
C GLN A 474 -1.53 50.22 5.95
N VAL A 475 -2.70 50.21 5.29
CA VAL A 475 -2.81 50.37 3.82
C VAL A 475 -2.39 51.77 3.35
N GLN A 476 -2.58 52.81 4.15
CA GLN A 476 -2.11 54.17 3.82
C GLN A 476 -0.61 54.42 4.08
N ARG A 477 0.13 53.46 4.65
CA ARG A 477 1.57 53.57 4.94
C ARG A 477 2.47 52.79 3.96
N THR A 478 1.88 52.11 2.98
CA THR A 478 2.55 51.53 1.81
C THR A 478 2.30 52.39 0.59
#